data_AF-A0A936VLS2-F1
#
_entry.id   AF-A0A936VLS2-F1
#
_cell.length_a   1.000
_cell.length_b   1.000
_cell.length_c   1.000
_cell.angle_alpha   90.00
_cell.angle_beta   90.00
_cell.angle_gamma   90.00
#
_symmetry.space_group_name_H-M   'P 1'
#
loop_
_entity.id
_entity.type
_entity.pdbx_description
1 polymer ?
#
loop_
_entity_poly.entity_id
_entity_poly.type
_entity_poly.pdbx_seq_one_letter_code
_entity_poly.pdbx_strand_id
1 'polypeptide(L)'
;MSLYLSFQLLLILSATISIGLLGYALRYRYVPGALAFVLIIAGEGIWTIGYFAELRAELLIGKIVWDNIQFIGVDLAAIGTLVFALVYTHQDMLLRRFGALLGIEPIANILLVWTDPAHHLVRIAPQLDTAGAFPALVYSYGPWMWVMIAHAYLLMAVTLGLLVREKSRQPAAVSPPDPGDHAWPGRAADRLVHNRGRPGADRRDGVARSHADHLCNR
;
A
#
# COMPACT_ATOMS: atom_id res chain seq x y z
N MET A 1 -25.37 -21.45 -15.52
CA MET A 1 -25.10 -19.99 -15.62
C MET A 1 -24.20 -19.78 -16.82
N SER A 2 -24.55 -18.93 -17.78
CA SER A 2 -23.62 -18.62 -18.88
C SER A 2 -22.36 -17.95 -18.30
N LEU A 3 -21.19 -18.29 -18.83
CA LEU A 3 -19.90 -17.76 -18.38
C LEU A 3 -19.89 -16.22 -18.35
N TYR A 4 -20.62 -15.60 -19.27
CA TYR A 4 -20.87 -14.16 -19.35
C TYR A 4 -21.57 -13.57 -18.11
N LEU A 5 -22.64 -14.21 -17.62
CA LEU A 5 -23.37 -13.74 -16.44
C LEU A 5 -22.52 -13.87 -15.16
N SER A 6 -21.79 -14.98 -15.02
CA SER A 6 -20.86 -15.16 -13.90
C SER A 6 -19.81 -14.04 -13.88
N PHE A 7 -19.24 -13.70 -15.03
CA PHE A 7 -18.23 -12.66 -15.15
C PHE A 7 -18.76 -11.27 -14.76
N GLN A 8 -19.96 -10.90 -15.20
CA GLN A 8 -20.60 -9.63 -14.82
C GLN A 8 -20.89 -9.52 -13.33
N LEU A 9 -21.35 -10.60 -12.70
CA LEU A 9 -21.61 -10.61 -11.26
C LEU A 9 -20.33 -10.39 -10.46
N LEU A 10 -19.21 -10.97 -10.89
CA LEU A 10 -17.91 -10.75 -10.27
C LEU A 10 -17.44 -9.30 -10.41
N LEU A 11 -17.65 -8.67 -11.56
CA LEU A 11 -17.34 -7.25 -11.75
C LEU A 11 -18.18 -6.33 -10.86
N ILE A 12 -19.49 -6.61 -10.76
CA ILE A 12 -20.39 -5.83 -9.88
C ILE A 12 -19.98 -5.99 -8.42
N LEU A 13 -19.63 -7.20 -7.99
CA LEU A 13 -19.13 -7.46 -6.65
C LEU A 13 -17.83 -6.70 -6.38
N SER A 14 -16.87 -6.75 -7.31
CA SER A 14 -15.61 -6.00 -7.23
C SER A 14 -15.87 -4.49 -7.09
N ALA A 15 -16.69 -3.92 -7.97
CA ALA A 15 -17.03 -2.49 -7.93
C ALA A 15 -17.68 -2.10 -6.59
N THR A 16 -18.58 -2.94 -6.07
CA THR A 16 -19.25 -2.71 -4.78
C THR A 16 -18.26 -2.72 -3.61
N ILE A 17 -17.32 -3.67 -3.59
CA ILE A 17 -16.27 -3.75 -2.57
C ILE A 17 -15.37 -2.51 -2.66
N SER A 18 -14.95 -2.12 -3.87
CA SER A 18 -14.11 -0.94 -4.09
C SER A 18 -14.79 0.34 -3.62
N ILE A 19 -16.08 0.54 -3.92
CA ILE A 19 -16.84 1.71 -3.42
C ILE A 19 -16.92 1.71 -1.89
N GLY A 20 -17.16 0.53 -1.28
CA GLY A 20 -17.17 0.39 0.18
C GLY A 20 -15.82 0.75 0.83
N LEU A 21 -14.72 0.24 0.25
CA LEU A 21 -13.36 0.55 0.70
C LEU A 21 -13.00 2.01 0.51
N LEU A 22 -13.45 2.63 -0.59
CA LEU A 22 -13.25 4.06 -0.85
C LEU A 22 -13.91 4.91 0.24
N GLY A 23 -15.18 4.62 0.56
CA GLY A 23 -15.90 5.29 1.64
C GLY A 23 -15.23 5.11 3.01
N TYR A 24 -14.75 3.90 3.30
CA TYR A 24 -13.98 3.61 4.52
C TYR A 24 -12.66 4.39 4.57
N ALA A 25 -11.88 4.38 3.49
CA ALA A 25 -10.61 5.08 3.41
C ALA A 25 -10.77 6.60 3.57
N LEU A 26 -11.81 7.17 2.94
CA LEU A 26 -12.13 8.59 3.07
C LEU A 26 -12.54 8.97 4.50
N ARG A 27 -13.20 8.06 5.23
CA ARG A 27 -13.53 8.25 6.66
C ARG A 27 -12.27 8.34 7.54
N TYR A 28 -11.20 7.64 7.19
CA TYR A 28 -9.92 7.63 7.93
C TYR A 28 -8.79 8.37 7.20
N ARG A 29 -9.12 9.40 6.42
CA ARG A 29 -8.18 10.17 5.58
C ARG A 29 -7.01 10.84 6.30
N TYR A 30 -7.02 10.89 7.63
CA TYR A 30 -5.93 11.44 8.45
C TYR A 30 -4.82 10.43 8.76
N VAL A 31 -5.00 9.15 8.42
CA VAL A 31 -3.97 8.12 8.58
C VAL A 31 -2.93 8.26 7.45
N PRO A 32 -1.62 8.19 7.74
CA PRO A 32 -0.58 8.20 6.71
C PRO A 32 -0.85 7.12 5.66
N GLY A 33 -0.85 7.50 4.38
CA GLY A 33 -1.10 6.60 3.26
C GLY A 33 -2.57 6.43 2.86
N ALA A 34 -3.53 6.96 3.64
CA ALA A 34 -4.96 6.84 3.31
C ALA A 34 -5.33 7.49 1.98
N LEU A 35 -4.76 8.67 1.67
CA LEU A 35 -4.96 9.35 0.39
C LEU A 35 -4.39 8.56 -0.79
N ALA A 36 -3.24 7.90 -0.60
CA ALA A 36 -2.66 7.06 -1.64
C ALA A 36 -3.51 5.81 -1.89
N PHE A 37 -4.05 5.21 -0.83
CA PHE A 37 -4.99 4.11 -0.93
C PHE A 37 -6.31 4.52 -1.62
N VAL A 38 -6.79 5.74 -1.38
CA VAL A 38 -7.94 6.31 -2.10
C VAL A 38 -7.68 6.37 -3.61
N LEU A 39 -6.47 6.78 -4.05
CA LEU A 39 -6.11 6.79 -5.48
C LEU A 39 -6.13 5.39 -6.08
N ILE A 40 -5.58 4.40 -5.36
CA ILE A 40 -5.58 2.99 -5.79
C ILE A 40 -7.01 2.51 -6.00
N ILE A 41 -7.85 2.63 -4.97
CA ILE A 41 -9.22 2.13 -5.01
C ILE A 41 -10.08 2.90 -6.03
N ALA A 42 -9.85 4.21 -6.19
CA ALA A 42 -10.51 4.98 -7.23
C ALA A 42 -10.11 4.51 -8.63
N GLY A 43 -8.82 4.24 -8.85
CA GLY A 43 -8.29 3.70 -10.10
C GLY A 43 -8.91 2.35 -10.44
N GLU A 44 -8.88 1.40 -9.50
CA GLU A 44 -9.51 0.08 -9.63
C GLU A 44 -11.03 0.17 -9.88
N GLY A 45 -11.70 1.11 -9.21
CA GLY A 45 -13.12 1.38 -9.42
C GLY A 45 -13.42 1.89 -10.83
N ILE A 46 -12.66 2.87 -11.31
CA ILE A 46 -12.79 3.42 -12.67
C ILE A 46 -12.53 2.33 -13.70
N TRP A 47 -11.47 1.53 -13.52
CA TRP A 47 -11.14 0.43 -14.41
C TRP A 47 -12.26 -0.62 -14.45
N THR A 48 -12.74 -1.06 -13.30
CA THR A 48 -13.81 -2.06 -13.21
C THR A 48 -15.12 -1.58 -13.86
N ILE A 49 -15.50 -0.33 -13.61
CA ILE A 49 -16.70 0.28 -14.20
C ILE A 49 -16.54 0.44 -15.72
N GLY A 50 -15.38 0.93 -16.16
CA GLY A 50 -15.06 1.09 -17.58
C GLY A 50 -15.11 -0.24 -18.31
N TYR A 51 -14.51 -1.29 -17.73
CA TYR A 51 -14.51 -2.62 -18.33
C TYR A 51 -15.91 -3.24 -18.39
N PHE A 52 -16.71 -3.08 -17.32
CA PHE A 52 -18.11 -3.50 -17.35
C PHE A 52 -18.88 -2.78 -18.48
N ALA A 53 -18.71 -1.47 -18.61
CA ALA A 53 -19.40 -0.68 -19.63
C ALA A 53 -18.91 -1.02 -21.06
N GLU A 54 -17.63 -1.33 -21.23
CA GLU A 54 -17.07 -1.83 -22.48
C GLU A 54 -17.73 -3.14 -22.91
N LEU A 55 -17.90 -4.09 -21.97
CA LEU A 55 -18.57 -5.37 -22.24
C LEU A 55 -20.05 -5.21 -22.60
N ARG A 56 -20.67 -4.11 -22.19
CA ARG A 56 -22.06 -3.76 -22.51
C ARG A 56 -22.18 -2.96 -23.81
N ALA A 57 -21.10 -2.34 -24.28
CA ALA A 57 -21.11 -1.60 -25.53
C ALA A 57 -21.16 -2.54 -26.74
N GLU A 58 -22.12 -2.29 -27.63
CA GLU A 58 -22.31 -3.07 -28.86
C GLU A 58 -21.39 -2.61 -30.00
N LEU A 59 -21.18 -1.29 -30.08
CA LEU A 59 -20.38 -0.67 -31.15
C LEU A 59 -18.91 -0.58 -30.78
N LEU A 60 -18.03 -0.76 -31.77
CA LEU A 60 -16.58 -0.64 -31.64
C LEU A 60 -16.17 0.71 -31.01
N ILE A 61 -16.76 1.81 -31.48
CA ILE A 61 -16.46 3.15 -30.94
C ILE A 61 -16.80 3.25 -29.45
N GLY A 62 -17.91 2.65 -29.02
CA GLY A 62 -18.31 2.63 -27.61
C GLY A 62 -17.30 1.85 -26.76
N LYS A 63 -16.83 0.70 -27.26
CA LYS A 63 -15.78 -0.06 -26.58
C LYS A 63 -14.48 0.72 -26.44
N ILE A 64 -14.03 1.38 -27.51
CA ILE A 64 -12.81 2.21 -27.49
C ILE A 64 -12.95 3.36 -26.46
N VAL A 65 -14.11 4.01 -26.36
CA VAL A 65 -14.32 5.07 -25.36
C VAL A 65 -14.22 4.53 -23.93
N TRP A 66 -14.81 3.37 -23.65
CA TRP A 66 -14.73 2.76 -22.33
C TRP A 66 -13.33 2.22 -22.01
N ASP A 67 -12.62 1.69 -23.00
CA ASP A 67 -11.21 1.30 -22.90
C ASP A 67 -10.32 2.54 -22.63
N ASN A 68 -10.59 3.68 -23.27
CA ASN A 68 -9.91 4.95 -22.97
C ASN A 68 -10.11 5.39 -21.51
N ILE A 69 -11.31 5.18 -20.94
CA ILE A 69 -11.59 5.48 -19.53
C ILE A 69 -10.86 4.51 -18.61
N GLN A 70 -10.72 3.24 -18.99
CA GLN A 70 -9.97 2.25 -18.22
C GLN A 70 -8.51 2.64 -18.03
N PHE A 71 -7.86 3.23 -19.05
CA PHE A 71 -6.48 3.73 -18.94
C PHE A 71 -6.31 4.76 -17.81
N ILE A 72 -7.29 5.63 -17.60
CA ILE A 72 -7.28 6.57 -16.46
C ILE A 72 -7.24 5.81 -15.13
N GLY A 73 -8.02 4.73 -15.03
CA GLY A 73 -8.05 3.88 -13.85
C GLY A 73 -6.71 3.21 -13.56
N VAL A 74 -6.08 2.66 -14.61
CA VAL A 74 -4.76 2.02 -14.52
C VAL A 74 -3.69 3.00 -14.04
N ASP A 75 -3.65 4.20 -14.62
CA ASP A 75 -2.65 5.21 -14.27
C ASP A 75 -2.82 5.67 -12.81
N LEU A 76 -4.06 5.91 -12.36
CA LEU A 76 -4.36 6.27 -10.97
C LEU A 76 -3.92 5.17 -10.00
N ALA A 77 -4.18 3.90 -10.33
CA ALA A 77 -3.79 2.77 -9.51
C ALA A 77 -2.26 2.63 -9.41
N ALA A 78 -1.55 2.79 -10.54
CA ALA A 78 -0.09 2.70 -10.59
C ALA A 78 0.59 3.80 -9.77
N ILE A 79 0.18 5.05 -9.96
CA ILE A 79 0.69 6.19 -9.16
C ILE A 79 0.33 6.03 -7.69
N GLY A 80 -0.93 5.70 -7.41
CA GLY A 80 -1.43 5.52 -6.04
C GLY A 80 -0.60 4.49 -5.27
N THR A 81 -0.22 3.40 -5.94
CA THR A 81 0.61 2.33 -5.37
C THR A 81 2.01 2.82 -5.00
N LEU A 82 2.68 3.56 -5.89
CA LEU A 82 4.01 4.11 -5.57
C LEU A 82 3.92 5.18 -4.47
N VAL A 83 2.96 6.10 -4.55
CA VAL A 83 2.74 7.13 -3.52
C VAL A 83 2.48 6.47 -2.16
N PHE A 84 1.71 5.37 -2.14
CA PHE A 84 1.46 4.60 -0.93
C PHE A 84 2.77 4.07 -0.33
N ALA A 85 3.62 3.44 -1.13
CA ALA A 85 4.91 2.94 -0.66
C ALA A 85 5.81 4.07 -0.16
N LEU A 86 5.86 5.22 -0.84
CA LEU A 86 6.66 6.36 -0.42
C LEU A 86 6.21 6.93 0.93
N VAL A 87 4.89 7.09 1.13
CA VAL A 87 4.34 7.58 2.39
C VAL A 87 4.53 6.56 3.51
N TYR A 88 4.31 5.28 3.22
CA TYR A 88 4.45 4.19 4.18
C TYR A 88 5.90 4.00 4.65
N THR A 89 6.88 4.24 3.77
CA THR A 89 8.31 4.14 4.08
C THR A 89 8.96 5.47 4.50
N HIS A 90 8.14 6.46 4.85
CA HIS A 90 8.56 7.78 5.33
C HIS A 90 9.51 8.53 4.36
N GLN A 91 9.31 8.37 3.05
CA GLN A 91 10.12 8.99 1.99
C GLN A 91 9.51 10.32 1.48
N ASP A 92 9.03 11.18 2.39
CA ASP A 92 8.31 12.42 2.03
C ASP A 92 9.12 13.38 1.15
N MET A 93 10.44 13.42 1.33
CA MET A 93 11.32 14.24 0.50
C MET A 93 11.35 13.78 -0.96
N LEU A 94 11.33 12.47 -1.20
CA LEU A 94 11.32 11.91 -2.55
C LEU A 94 9.98 12.19 -3.24
N LEU A 95 8.87 12.03 -2.50
CA LEU A 95 7.54 12.38 -2.99
C LEU A 95 7.42 13.87 -3.31
N ARG A 96 7.96 14.77 -2.47
CA ARG A 96 7.96 16.21 -2.76
C ARG A 96 8.81 16.57 -3.98
N ARG A 97 9.92 15.88 -4.19
CA ARG A 97 10.87 16.15 -5.29
C ARG A 97 10.40 15.61 -6.63
N PHE A 98 9.84 14.40 -6.65
CA PHE A 98 9.49 13.68 -7.88
C PHE A 98 7.98 13.50 -8.07
N GLY A 99 7.14 13.89 -7.10
CA GLY A 99 5.70 13.69 -7.17
C GLY A 99 5.03 14.40 -8.35
N ALA A 100 5.52 15.59 -8.73
CA ALA A 100 5.02 16.28 -9.93
C ALA A 100 5.38 15.54 -11.22
N LEU A 101 6.53 14.85 -11.27
CA LEU A 101 6.97 14.09 -12.44
C LEU A 101 6.12 12.82 -12.63
N LEU A 102 5.56 12.25 -11.56
CA LEU A 102 4.63 11.12 -11.63
C LEU A 102 3.34 11.45 -12.38
N GLY A 103 2.96 12.74 -12.49
CA GLY A 103 1.79 13.17 -13.24
C GLY A 103 2.03 13.35 -14.75
N ILE A 104 3.28 13.41 -15.20
CA ILE A 104 3.59 13.69 -16.61
C ILE A 104 3.18 12.54 -17.52
N GLU A 105 3.56 11.32 -17.15
CA GLU A 105 3.26 10.14 -17.95
C GLU A 105 1.75 9.86 -18.06
N PRO A 106 0.95 9.91 -16.98
CA PRO A 106 -0.50 9.74 -17.05
C PRO A 106 -1.19 10.77 -17.93
N ILE A 107 -0.76 12.04 -17.85
CA ILE A 107 -1.31 13.11 -18.69
C ILE A 107 -0.98 12.82 -20.16
N ALA A 108 0.27 12.46 -20.47
CA ALA A 108 0.66 12.08 -21.82
C ALA A 108 -0.12 10.86 -22.31
N ASN A 109 -0.34 9.88 -21.43
CA ASN A 109 -1.07 8.67 -21.71
C ASN A 109 -2.52 8.95 -22.09
N ILE A 110 -3.24 9.74 -21.27
CA ILE A 110 -4.61 10.16 -21.56
C ILE A 110 -4.67 10.88 -22.91
N LEU A 111 -3.76 11.83 -23.18
CA LEU A 111 -3.76 12.54 -24.46
C LEU A 111 -3.59 11.57 -25.63
N LEU A 112 -2.60 10.68 -25.57
CA LEU A 112 -2.29 9.73 -26.65
C LEU A 112 -3.38 8.68 -26.86
N VAL A 113 -4.01 8.18 -25.79
CA VAL A 113 -5.10 7.22 -25.86
C VAL A 113 -6.34 7.81 -26.51
N TRP A 114 -6.64 9.10 -26.24
CA TRP A 114 -7.77 9.79 -26.84
C TRP A 114 -7.50 10.28 -28.27
N THR A 115 -6.25 10.60 -28.61
CA THR A 115 -5.85 10.97 -29.99
C THR A 115 -5.39 9.79 -30.84
N ASP A 116 -5.45 8.58 -30.31
CA ASP A 116 -4.96 7.36 -30.96
C ASP A 116 -5.47 7.12 -32.40
N PRO A 117 -6.71 7.47 -32.79
CA PRO A 117 -7.15 7.33 -34.18
C PRO A 117 -6.30 8.09 -35.20
N ALA A 118 -5.54 9.10 -34.79
CA ALA A 118 -4.70 9.89 -35.68
C ALA A 118 -3.30 9.29 -35.92
N HIS A 119 -2.80 8.47 -34.99
CA HIS A 119 -1.39 8.05 -34.99
C HIS A 119 -1.15 6.56 -34.67
N HIS A 120 -2.15 5.85 -34.13
CA HIS A 120 -2.08 4.41 -33.84
C HIS A 120 -0.88 4.01 -32.96
N LEU A 121 -0.57 4.85 -31.97
CA LEU A 121 0.58 4.64 -31.09
C LEU A 121 0.21 3.73 -29.92
N VAL A 122 -1.06 3.68 -29.56
CA VAL A 122 -1.61 2.87 -28.47
C VAL A 122 -2.19 1.58 -29.07
N ARG A 123 -3.11 1.69 -30.03
CA ARG A 123 -3.81 0.55 -30.62
C ARG A 123 -3.61 0.49 -32.13
N ILE A 124 -3.18 -0.68 -32.60
CA ILE A 124 -3.05 -0.99 -34.02
C ILE A 124 -4.22 -1.90 -34.42
N ALA A 125 -4.96 -1.48 -35.46
CA ALA A 125 -6.09 -2.20 -36.03
C ALA A 125 -7.15 -2.67 -35.00
N PRO A 126 -7.77 -1.74 -34.24
CA PRO A 126 -8.85 -2.10 -33.31
C PRO A 126 -10.06 -2.66 -34.07
N GLN A 127 -10.52 -3.83 -33.63
CA GLN A 127 -11.65 -4.54 -34.24
C GLN A 127 -12.50 -5.25 -33.19
N LEU A 128 -13.72 -5.60 -33.59
CA LEU A 128 -14.65 -6.36 -32.76
C LEU A 128 -14.52 -7.85 -33.07
N ASP A 129 -14.08 -8.63 -32.09
CA ASP A 129 -14.11 -10.09 -32.19
C ASP A 129 -15.43 -10.61 -31.59
N THR A 130 -16.29 -11.16 -32.45
CA THR A 130 -17.58 -11.76 -32.06
C THR A 130 -17.55 -13.28 -32.04
N ALA A 131 -16.40 -13.92 -32.22
CA ALA A 131 -16.29 -15.39 -32.22
C ALA A 131 -16.40 -15.98 -30.80
N GLY A 132 -16.15 -15.18 -29.77
CA GLY A 132 -16.17 -15.58 -28.36
C GLY A 132 -17.55 -15.56 -27.70
N ALA A 133 -17.56 -15.75 -26.38
CA ALA A 133 -18.77 -15.72 -25.55
C ALA A 133 -19.45 -14.33 -25.45
N PHE A 134 -18.73 -13.28 -25.85
CA PHE A 134 -19.20 -11.91 -25.93
C PHE A 134 -18.37 -11.13 -26.97
N PRO A 135 -18.91 -10.07 -27.60
CA PRO A 135 -18.14 -9.20 -28.47
C PRO A 135 -17.01 -8.52 -27.71
N ALA A 136 -15.76 -8.82 -28.04
CA ALA A 136 -14.57 -8.30 -27.38
C ALA A 136 -13.85 -7.27 -28.27
N LEU A 137 -13.29 -6.23 -27.66
CA LEU A 137 -12.35 -5.34 -28.34
C LEU A 137 -11.00 -6.04 -28.43
N VAL A 138 -10.46 -6.19 -29.65
CA VAL A 138 -9.12 -6.75 -29.85
C VAL A 138 -8.31 -5.81 -30.73
N TYR A 139 -7.02 -5.67 -30.40
CA TYR A 139 -6.07 -4.83 -31.12
C TYR A 139 -4.64 -5.32 -30.87
N SER A 140 -3.73 -4.98 -31.78
CA SER A 140 -2.29 -5.15 -31.56
C SER A 140 -1.72 -3.93 -30.82
N TYR A 141 -0.68 -4.15 -30.01
CA TYR A 141 -0.08 -3.09 -29.22
C TYR A 141 0.81 -2.18 -30.08
N GLY A 142 0.51 -0.89 -30.06
CA GLY A 142 1.37 0.13 -30.63
C GLY A 142 2.61 0.41 -29.77
N PRO A 143 3.57 1.19 -30.27
CA PRO A 143 4.81 1.48 -29.55
C PRO A 143 4.62 2.13 -28.17
N TRP A 144 3.65 3.03 -28.03
CA TRP A 144 3.38 3.71 -26.77
C TRP A 144 2.81 2.75 -25.72
N MET A 145 2.02 1.75 -26.13
CA MET A 145 1.51 0.72 -25.21
C MET A 145 2.65 0.01 -24.48
N TRP A 146 3.74 -0.30 -25.19
CA TRP A 146 4.92 -0.91 -24.56
C TRP A 146 5.61 0.01 -23.56
N VAL A 147 5.63 1.32 -23.82
CA VAL A 147 6.16 2.32 -22.88
C VAL A 147 5.32 2.35 -21.62
N MET A 148 3.99 2.39 -21.75
CA MET A 148 3.06 2.36 -20.61
C MET A 148 3.21 1.08 -19.78
N ILE A 149 3.29 -0.07 -20.44
CA ILE A 149 3.51 -1.37 -19.79
C ILE A 149 4.84 -1.34 -19.01
N ALA A 150 5.93 -0.91 -19.65
CA ALA A 150 7.24 -0.84 -19.00
C ALA A 150 7.23 0.12 -17.80
N HIS A 151 6.58 1.28 -17.94
CA HIS A 151 6.41 2.26 -16.87
C HIS A 151 5.63 1.68 -15.68
N ALA A 152 4.47 1.06 -15.92
CA ALA A 152 3.66 0.43 -14.88
C ALA A 152 4.44 -0.66 -14.12
N TYR A 153 5.17 -1.52 -14.84
CA TYR A 153 6.02 -2.54 -14.21
C TYR A 153 7.17 -1.94 -13.42
N LEU A 154 7.77 -0.85 -13.90
CA LEU A 154 8.81 -0.14 -13.16
C LEU A 154 8.27 0.45 -11.86
N LEU A 155 7.11 1.11 -11.88
CA LEU A 155 6.46 1.64 -10.68
C LEU A 155 6.15 0.53 -9.68
N MET A 156 5.66 -0.62 -10.15
CA MET A 156 5.39 -1.78 -9.31
C MET A 156 6.67 -2.35 -8.69
N ALA A 157 7.74 -2.50 -9.47
CA ALA A 157 9.03 -2.99 -8.99
C ALA A 157 9.65 -2.05 -7.94
N VAL A 158 9.60 -0.74 -8.17
CA VAL A 158 10.08 0.27 -7.21
C VAL A 158 9.26 0.22 -5.92
N THR A 159 7.93 0.17 -6.03
CA THR A 159 7.02 0.02 -4.88
C THR A 159 7.40 -1.19 -4.04
N LEU A 160 7.52 -2.36 -4.68
CA LEU A 160 7.88 -3.60 -4.00
C LEU A 160 9.26 -3.51 -3.34
N GLY A 161 10.26 -2.97 -4.06
CA GLY A 161 11.61 -2.78 -3.53
C GLY A 161 11.65 -1.87 -2.29
N LEU A 162 10.87 -0.79 -2.28
CA LEU A 162 10.75 0.11 -1.11
C LEU A 162 10.15 -0.62 0.10
N LEU A 163 9.05 -1.37 -0.10
CA LEU A 163 8.39 -2.10 0.97
C LEU A 163 9.26 -3.23 1.54
N VAL A 164 9.96 -3.98 0.68
CA VAL A 164 10.89 -5.04 1.11
C VAL A 164 12.07 -4.46 1.89
N ARG A 165 12.65 -3.35 1.41
CA ARG A 165 13.73 -2.65 2.10
C ARG A 165 13.31 -2.20 3.50
N GLU A 166 12.12 -1.63 3.64
CA GLU A 166 11.62 -1.20 4.94
C GLU A 166 11.40 -2.36 5.89
N LYS A 167 10.80 -3.46 5.41
CA LYS A 167 10.69 -4.70 6.19
C LYS A 167 12.05 -5.22 6.67
N SER A 168 13.08 -5.18 5.81
CA SER A 168 14.42 -5.65 6.17
C SER A 168 15.14 -4.77 7.20
N ARG A 169 14.67 -3.53 7.39
CA ARG A 169 15.24 -2.57 8.35
C ARG A 169 14.65 -2.68 9.74
N GLN A 170 13.46 -3.26 9.88
CA GLN A 170 12.86 -3.51 11.18
C GLN A 170 13.68 -4.61 11.87
N PRO A 171 14.39 -4.32 12.98
CA PRO A 171 15.03 -5.36 13.76
C PRO A 171 13.96 -6.38 14.16
N ALA A 172 14.27 -7.68 14.09
CA ALA A 172 13.34 -8.74 14.48
C ALA A 172 12.67 -8.36 15.80
N ALA A 173 11.33 -8.40 15.84
CA ALA A 173 10.54 -8.04 17.00
C ALA A 173 11.20 -8.65 18.25
N VAL A 174 11.61 -7.79 19.18
CA VAL A 174 12.17 -8.23 20.47
C VAL A 174 11.16 -9.20 21.06
N SER A 175 11.55 -10.46 21.22
CA SER A 175 10.70 -11.49 21.83
C SER A 175 10.16 -10.94 23.14
N PRO A 176 8.88 -11.19 23.49
CA PRO A 176 8.36 -10.79 24.79
C PRO A 176 9.33 -11.29 25.87
N PRO A 177 9.64 -10.48 26.90
CA PRO A 177 10.51 -10.94 27.98
C PRO A 177 9.99 -12.27 28.53
N ASP A 178 10.92 -13.19 28.82
CA ASP A 178 10.61 -14.51 29.37
C ASP A 178 9.68 -14.33 30.58
N PRO A 179 8.52 -15.01 30.67
CA PRO A 179 7.66 -14.98 31.84
C PRO A 179 8.39 -15.25 33.17
N GLY A 180 9.58 -15.86 33.12
CA GLY A 180 10.46 -16.08 34.27
C GLY A 180 11.18 -14.85 34.84
N ASP A 181 11.36 -13.77 34.06
CA ASP A 181 12.12 -12.58 34.48
C ASP A 181 11.27 -11.54 35.25
N HIS A 182 9.94 -11.72 35.29
CA HIS A 182 9.05 -10.99 36.18
C HIS A 182 8.94 -11.68 37.56
N ALA A 183 10.08 -11.89 38.21
CA ALA A 183 10.09 -12.07 39.66
C ALA A 183 9.69 -10.74 40.31
N TRP A 184 8.39 -10.55 40.52
CA TRP A 184 7.79 -9.45 41.28
C TRP A 184 8.60 -9.18 42.57
N PRO A 185 9.00 -7.93 42.87
CA PRO A 185 9.84 -7.59 44.03
C PRO A 185 9.28 -8.06 45.39
N GLY A 186 7.98 -8.41 45.45
CA GLY A 186 7.33 -8.91 46.65
C GLY A 186 7.82 -10.28 47.15
N ARG A 187 8.37 -11.16 46.30
CA ARG A 187 8.79 -12.51 46.74
C ARG A 187 10.16 -12.58 47.42
N ALA A 188 10.95 -11.51 47.35
CA ALA A 188 12.20 -11.42 48.11
C ALA A 188 11.96 -11.04 49.58
N ALA A 189 10.89 -10.29 49.87
CA ALA A 189 10.53 -9.87 51.22
C ALA A 189 10.02 -11.06 52.07
N ASP A 190 9.24 -11.96 51.48
CA ASP A 190 8.70 -13.14 52.19
C ASP A 190 9.81 -14.11 52.64
N ARG A 191 10.91 -14.21 51.89
CA ARG A 191 12.06 -15.04 52.27
C ARG A 191 12.85 -14.46 53.45
N LEU A 192 12.82 -13.14 53.66
CA LEU A 192 13.48 -12.51 54.79
C LEU A 192 12.62 -12.54 56.07
N VAL A 193 11.29 -12.59 55.93
CA VAL A 193 10.38 -12.72 57.08
C VAL A 193 10.40 -14.15 57.63
N HIS A 194 10.51 -15.17 56.77
CA HIS A 194 10.51 -16.57 57.22
C HIS A 194 11.83 -17.04 57.85
N ASN A 195 12.92 -16.27 57.73
CA ASN A 195 14.22 -16.60 58.32
C ASN A 195 14.53 -15.87 59.65
N ARG A 196 13.62 -15.04 60.17
CA ARG A 196 13.78 -14.34 61.47
C ARG A 196 13.34 -15.16 62.70
N GLY A 197 13.37 -16.49 62.61
CA GLY A 197 12.88 -17.40 63.66
C GLY A 197 13.95 -18.21 64.39
N ARG A 198 15.24 -17.91 64.27
CA ARG A 198 16.31 -18.62 65.01
C ARG A 198 17.06 -17.67 65.96
N PRO A 199 16.96 -17.86 67.28
CA PRO A 199 17.78 -17.12 68.25
C PRO A 199 19.14 -17.80 68.41
N GLY A 200 20.23 -17.02 68.35
CA GLY A 200 21.53 -17.48 68.85
C GLY A 200 22.77 -16.79 68.25
N ALA A 201 23.40 -15.95 69.09
CA ALA A 201 24.80 -15.47 69.06
C ALA A 201 25.20 -14.63 67.82
N ASP A 202 25.94 -13.52 67.89
CA ASP A 202 26.97 -13.12 68.84
C ASP A 202 27.09 -11.58 68.84
N ARG A 203 27.57 -11.06 69.96
CA ARG A 203 27.90 -9.65 70.20
C ARG A 203 29.21 -9.27 69.51
N ARG A 204 29.48 -7.96 69.51
CA ARG A 204 30.76 -7.24 69.34
C ARG A 204 31.03 -6.79 67.92
N ASP A 205 31.55 -5.61 67.63
CA ASP A 205 31.87 -4.38 68.37
C ASP A 205 32.16 -3.36 67.25
N GLY A 206 31.89 -2.08 67.48
CA GLY A 206 32.86 -1.05 67.10
C GLY A 206 32.54 -0.03 65.99
N VAL A 207 32.32 1.21 66.45
CA VAL A 207 33.01 2.46 66.01
C VAL A 207 32.85 2.86 64.53
N ALA A 208 31.94 3.78 64.16
CA ALA A 208 31.99 5.26 64.26
C ALA A 208 32.80 6.00 63.17
N ARG A 209 32.23 7.17 62.79
CA ARG A 209 32.76 8.36 62.05
C ARG A 209 32.44 8.36 60.55
N SER A 210 31.60 9.25 59.99
CA SER A 210 31.46 10.73 60.05
C SER A 210 32.57 11.49 59.32
N HIS A 211 32.15 12.49 58.54
CA HIS A 211 32.85 13.50 57.72
C HIS A 211 33.15 13.07 56.27
N ALA A 212 33.05 13.94 55.26
CA ALA A 212 32.47 15.27 55.10
C ALA A 212 32.54 15.63 53.60
N ASP A 213 31.69 16.57 53.22
CA ASP A 213 31.73 17.51 52.09
C ASP A 213 33.03 17.63 51.25
N HIS A 214 32.86 17.69 49.92
CA HIS A 214 33.50 18.61 48.97
C HIS A 214 32.81 18.42 47.60
N LEU A 215 31.97 19.36 47.12
CA LEU A 215 32.29 20.57 46.33
C LEU A 215 33.07 20.34 45.02
N CYS A 216 32.59 21.05 43.98
CA CYS A 216 33.17 21.34 42.66
C CYS A 216 33.10 20.21 41.60
N ASN A 217 32.91 20.46 40.30
CA ASN A 217 32.61 21.63 39.46
C ASN A 217 32.63 21.11 38.00
N ARG A 218 31.62 21.46 37.19
CA ARG A 218 31.58 21.65 35.71
C ARG A 218 30.37 21.02 35.04
#